data_AF-A0A1E3W040-F1
#
_entry.id   AF-A0A1E3W040-F1
#
_cell.length_a   1.000
_cell.length_b   1.000
_cell.length_c   1.000
_cell.angle_alpha   90.00
_cell.angle_beta   90.00
_cell.angle_gamma   90.00
#
_symmetry.space_group_name_H-M   'P 1'
#
loop_
_entity.id
_entity.type
_entity.pdbx_description
1 polymer ?
#
loop_
_entity_poly.entity_id
_entity_poly.type
_entity_poly.pdbx_seq_one_letter_code
_entity_poly.pdbx_strand_id
1 'polypeptide(L)'
;MPDVAATPKNNKLMRLFLLGAALLIVPIALNYGLVPSTTLPMFLTIPDLSTDQTHIYRGVMCLYLGVGLFWAVSAFKPEWQRVAVITAIGFAWSIAAGASSA
;
A
#
# COMPACT_ATOMS: atom_id res chain seq x y z
N MET A 1 -5.52 26.02 -38.94
CA MET A 1 -4.82 25.19 -37.95
C MET A 1 -5.90 24.49 -37.13
N PRO A 2 -6.20 23.20 -37.33
CA PRO A 2 -7.18 22.55 -36.47
C PRO A 2 -6.55 22.38 -35.09
N ASP A 3 -7.18 23.00 -34.09
CA ASP A 3 -6.99 22.68 -32.69
C ASP A 3 -7.18 21.16 -32.55
N VAL A 4 -6.07 20.45 -32.27
CA VAL A 4 -6.09 19.04 -31.91
C VAL A 4 -6.82 18.99 -30.58
N ALA A 5 -8.14 18.85 -30.67
CA ALA A 5 -9.04 18.73 -29.53
C ALA A 5 -8.39 17.77 -28.54
N ALA A 6 -7.89 18.33 -27.43
CA ALA A 6 -7.23 17.57 -26.40
C ALA A 6 -8.24 16.57 -25.85
N THR A 7 -8.16 15.32 -26.31
CA THR A 7 -9.04 14.25 -25.86
C THR A 7 -8.92 14.18 -24.34
N PRO A 8 -10.04 14.26 -23.58
CA PRO A 8 -9.97 14.16 -22.13
C PRO A 8 -9.30 12.85 -21.78
N LYS A 9 -8.15 12.93 -21.11
CA LYS A 9 -7.35 11.76 -20.76
C LYS A 9 -8.19 10.88 -19.83
N ASN A 10 -8.72 9.79 -20.37
CA ASN A 10 -9.57 8.87 -19.65
C ASN A 10 -8.73 8.05 -18.65
N ASN A 11 -8.51 8.58 -17.46
CA ASN A 11 -7.69 7.94 -16.43
C ASN A 11 -8.43 6.80 -15.68
N LYS A 12 -9.46 6.20 -16.31
CA LYS A 12 -10.27 5.13 -15.71
C LYS A 12 -9.42 3.91 -15.32
N LEU A 13 -8.39 3.59 -16.11
CA LEU A 13 -7.44 2.51 -15.80
C LEU A 13 -6.63 2.81 -14.53
N MET A 14 -6.08 4.02 -14.40
CA MET A 14 -5.30 4.44 -13.23
C MET A 14 -6.16 4.43 -11.97
N ARG A 15 -7.41 4.88 -12.08
CA ARG A 15 -8.39 4.82 -10.99
C ARG A 15 -8.65 3.38 -10.54
N LEU A 16 -8.90 2.47 -11.48
CA LEU A 16 -9.14 1.06 -11.16
C LEU A 16 -7.92 0.41 -10.51
N PHE A 17 -6.73 0.68 -11.04
CA PHE A 17 -5.47 0.21 -10.48
C PHE A 17 -5.26 0.68 -9.03
N LEU A 18 -5.46 1.99 -8.76
CA LEU A 18 -5.29 2.56 -7.42
C LEU A 18 -6.29 1.99 -6.41
N LEU A 19 -7.55 1.78 -6.82
CA LEU A 19 -8.56 1.13 -5.97
C LEU A 19 -8.20 -0.33 -5.69
N GLY A 20 -7.73 -1.06 -6.70
CA GLY A 20 -7.23 -2.43 -6.52
C GLY A 20 -6.04 -2.50 -5.58
N ALA A 21 -5.06 -1.60 -5.72
CA ALA A 21 -3.90 -1.50 -4.85
C ALA A 21 -4.29 -1.15 -3.40
N ALA A 22 -5.21 -0.20 -3.22
CA ALA A 22 -5.74 0.15 -1.90
C ALA A 22 -6.48 -1.03 -1.25
N LEU A 23 -7.27 -1.78 -2.03
CA LEU A 23 -8.00 -2.95 -1.51
C LEU A 23 -7.06 -4.12 -1.16
N LEU A 24 -5.95 -4.27 -1.86
CA LEU A 24 -4.90 -5.26 -1.54
C LEU A 24 -4.14 -4.92 -0.26
N ILE A 25 -3.82 -3.64 -0.04
CA ILE A 25 -2.94 -3.25 1.07
C ILE A 25 -3.66 -3.21 2.43
N VAL A 26 -4.97 -2.97 2.45
CA VAL A 26 -5.79 -2.96 3.66
C VAL A 26 -5.78 -4.30 4.43
N PRO A 27 -6.08 -5.47 3.82
CA PRO A 27 -6.02 -6.74 4.54
C PRO A 27 -4.60 -7.09 4.98
N ILE A 28 -3.58 -6.71 4.20
CA ILE A 28 -2.16 -6.87 4.57
C ILE A 28 -1.85 -6.04 5.84
N ALA A 29 -2.28 -4.78 5.87
CA ALA A 29 -2.09 -3.89 7.03
C ALA A 29 -2.78 -4.45 8.28
N LEU A 30 -4.04 -4.90 8.14
CA LEU A 30 -4.81 -5.48 9.23
C LEU A 30 -4.15 -6.75 9.77
N ASN A 31 -3.59 -7.59 8.90
CA ASN A 31 -2.85 -8.78 9.32
C ASN A 31 -1.61 -8.45 10.18
N TYR A 32 -0.94 -7.31 9.90
CA TYR A 32 0.18 -6.85 10.72
C TYR A 32 -0.23 -6.31 12.10
N GLY A 33 -1.39 -5.67 12.23
CA GLY A 33 -1.75 -4.98 13.48
C GLY A 33 -2.82 -5.63 14.36
N LEU A 34 -3.71 -6.47 13.81
CA LEU A 34 -4.77 -7.14 14.59
C LEU A 34 -4.32 -8.48 15.18
N VAL A 35 -3.35 -9.16 14.56
CA VAL A 35 -2.89 -10.47 15.02
C VAL A 35 -1.35 -10.56 14.97
N PRO A 36 -0.65 -9.93 15.93
CA PRO A 36 0.78 -10.17 16.07
C PRO A 36 1.07 -11.63 16.49
N SER A 37 0.07 -12.34 17.03
CA SER A 37 0.19 -13.66 17.64
C SER A 37 0.07 -14.88 16.70
N THR A 38 -0.31 -14.73 15.42
CA THR A 38 -0.40 -15.87 14.48
C THR A 38 0.66 -15.84 13.38
N THR A 39 1.25 -14.68 13.09
CA THR A 39 2.31 -14.57 12.07
C THR A 39 3.70 -14.83 12.66
N LEU A 40 3.90 -14.50 13.95
CA LEU A 40 5.19 -14.65 14.62
C LEU A 40 5.54 -16.07 15.12
N PRO A 41 4.63 -16.93 15.60
CA PRO A 41 5.02 -18.28 16.04
C PRO A 41 5.43 -19.22 14.89
N MET A 42 5.20 -18.85 13.62
CA MET A 42 5.64 -19.64 12.47
C MET A 42 7.09 -19.33 12.04
N PHE A 43 7.64 -18.17 12.41
CA PHE A 43 8.96 -17.72 11.98
C PHE A 43 9.97 -17.47 13.11
N LEU A 44 9.51 -17.21 14.34
CA LEU A 44 10.39 -16.85 15.46
C LEU A 44 10.07 -17.74 16.66
N THR A 45 10.98 -18.68 16.94
CA THR A 45 11.06 -19.45 18.21
C THR A 45 11.47 -18.52 19.36
N ILE A 46 10.73 -17.42 19.58
CA ILE A 46 10.97 -16.45 20.66
C ILE A 46 9.67 -16.35 21.48
N PRO A 47 9.66 -16.74 22.77
CA PRO A 47 8.43 -16.98 23.52
C PRO A 47 7.68 -15.71 23.95
N ASP A 48 8.30 -14.53 23.79
CA ASP A 48 7.83 -13.28 24.37
C ASP A 48 7.87 -12.15 23.33
N LEU A 49 6.74 -11.90 22.67
CA LEU A 49 6.56 -10.63 21.99
C LEU A 49 6.53 -9.53 23.04
N SER A 50 7.62 -8.79 23.17
CA SER A 50 7.67 -7.65 24.08
C SER A 50 6.62 -6.61 23.66
N THR A 51 6.08 -5.87 24.64
CA THR A 51 5.12 -4.79 24.40
C THR A 51 5.60 -3.81 23.33
N ASP A 52 6.91 -3.56 23.26
CA ASP A 52 7.54 -2.67 22.28
C ASP A 52 7.35 -3.14 20.83
N GLN A 53 7.46 -4.44 20.57
CA GLN A 53 7.26 -4.98 19.22
C GLN A 53 5.81 -4.80 18.75
N THR A 54 4.84 -4.94 19.66
CA THR A 54 3.42 -4.72 19.34
C THR A 54 3.15 -3.26 18.94
N HIS A 55 3.78 -2.29 19.60
CA HIS A 55 3.67 -0.88 19.21
C HIS A 55 4.27 -0.61 17.83
N ILE A 56 5.40 -1.23 17.50
CA ILE A 56 6.03 -1.12 16.17
C ILE A 56 5.10 -1.69 15.09
N TYR A 57 4.56 -2.90 15.28
CA TYR A 57 3.65 -3.52 14.31
C TYR A 57 2.35 -2.74 14.11
N ARG A 58 1.80 -2.14 15.18
CA ARG A 58 0.65 -1.22 15.06
C ARG A 58 1.02 0.07 14.33
N GLY A 59 2.24 0.57 14.50
CA GLY A 59 2.77 1.69 13.71
C GLY A 59 2.86 1.36 12.22
N VAL A 60 3.36 0.17 11.88
CA VAL A 60 3.41 -0.35 10.50
C VAL A 60 2.01 -0.53 9.93
N MET A 61 1.06 -1.09 10.68
CA MET A 61 -0.35 -1.17 10.24
C MET A 61 -0.89 0.22 9.87
N CYS A 62 -0.73 1.22 10.75
CA CYS A 62 -1.19 2.58 10.50
C CYS A 62 -0.54 3.21 9.26
N LEU A 63 0.76 2.95 9.04
CA LEU A 63 1.48 3.40 7.85
C LEU A 63 0.86 2.81 6.57
N TYR A 64 0.65 1.49 6.53
CA TYR A 64 0.05 0.81 5.37
C TYR A 64 -1.39 1.26 5.12
N LEU A 65 -2.19 1.46 6.18
CA LEU A 65 -3.54 2.02 6.06
C LEU A 65 -3.53 3.47 5.54
N GLY A 66 -2.59 4.29 6.01
CA GLY A 66 -2.41 5.67 5.53
C GLY A 66 -2.06 5.72 4.03
N VAL A 67 -1.16 4.83 3.58
CA VAL A 67 -0.80 4.69 2.16
C VAL A 67 -1.99 4.19 1.33
N GLY A 68 -2.71 3.18 1.81
CA GLY A 68 -3.93 2.68 1.15
C GLY A 68 -5.01 3.74 1.02
N LEU A 69 -5.22 4.55 2.07
CA LEU A 69 -6.16 5.67 2.06
C LEU A 69 -5.71 6.78 1.10
N PHE A 70 -4.42 7.08 1.04
CA PHE A 70 -3.86 8.00 0.06
C PHE A 70 -4.12 7.53 -1.38
N TRP A 71 -3.93 6.25 -1.69
CA TRP A 71 -4.24 5.69 -3.01
C TRP A 71 -5.75 5.72 -3.31
N ALA A 72 -6.60 5.37 -2.34
CA ALA A 72 -8.05 5.42 -2.48
C ALA A 72 -8.55 6.86 -2.78
N VAL A 73 -8.06 7.86 -2.03
CA VAL A 73 -8.42 9.28 -2.26
C VAL A 73 -7.89 9.77 -3.60
N SER A 74 -6.65 9.44 -3.93
CA SER A 74 -6.02 9.84 -5.19
C SER A 74 -6.71 9.22 -6.40
N ALA A 75 -7.40 8.07 -6.26
CA ALA A 75 -8.17 7.46 -7.32
C ALA A 75 -9.30 8.37 -7.85
N PHE A 76 -9.83 9.29 -7.02
CA PHE A 76 -10.89 10.23 -7.40
C PHE A 76 -10.38 11.61 -7.85
N LYS A 77 -9.07 11.91 -7.67
CA LYS A 77 -8.45 13.18 -8.04
C LYS A 77 -7.48 12.99 -9.21
N PRO A 78 -7.86 13.35 -10.46
CA PRO A 78 -7.05 13.11 -11.66
C PRO A 78 -5.61 13.66 -11.58
N GLU A 79 -5.46 14.80 -10.91
CA GLU A 79 -4.16 15.45 -10.67
C GLU A 79 -3.22 14.59 -9.81
N TRP A 80 -3.78 13.81 -8.88
CA TRP A 80 -3.02 13.01 -7.92
C TRP A 80 -2.81 11.57 -8.39
N GLN A 81 -3.62 11.09 -9.35
CA GLN A 81 -3.53 9.71 -9.85
C GLN A 81 -2.15 9.37 -10.38
N ARG A 82 -1.47 10.29 -11.08
CA ARG A 82 -0.14 10.02 -11.63
C ARG A 82 0.90 9.86 -10.52
N VAL A 83 0.85 10.73 -9.52
CA VAL A 83 1.75 10.65 -8.35
C VAL A 83 1.47 9.36 -7.57
N ALA A 84 0.20 9.02 -7.35
CA ALA A 84 -0.19 7.81 -6.63
C ALA A 84 0.21 6.51 -7.33
N VAL A 85 0.18 6.47 -8.67
CA VAL A 85 0.68 5.32 -9.44
C VAL A 85 2.19 5.17 -9.29
N ILE A 86 2.94 6.28 -9.33
CA ILE A 86 4.39 6.25 -9.13
C ILE A 86 4.73 5.74 -7.71
N THR A 87 4.01 6.19 -6.68
CA THR A 87 4.23 5.71 -5.32
C THR A 87 3.85 4.24 -5.15
N ALA A 88 2.79 3.76 -5.81
CA ALA A 88 2.44 2.33 -5.83
C ALA A 88 3.50 1.45 -6.50
N ILE A 89 4.10 1.91 -7.61
CA ILE A 89 5.21 1.21 -8.28
C ILE A 89 6.45 1.19 -7.38
N GLY A 90 6.81 2.33 -6.79
CA GLY A 90 7.93 2.43 -5.85
C GLY A 90 7.76 1.52 -4.63
N PHE A 91 6.52 1.40 -4.14
CA PHE A 91 6.17 0.49 -3.05
C PHE A 91 6.37 -0.98 -3.45
N ALA A 92 5.89 -1.39 -4.63
CA ALA A 92 6.10 -2.74 -5.14
C ALA A 92 7.60 -3.07 -5.34
N TRP A 93 8.38 -2.10 -5.84
CA TRP A 93 9.83 -2.22 -5.94
C TRP A 93 10.51 -2.40 -4.57
N SER A 94 10.06 -1.66 -3.55
CA SER A 94 10.56 -1.83 -2.18
C SER A 94 10.35 -3.25 -1.66
N ILE A 95 9.20 -3.86 -1.97
CA ILE A 95 8.92 -5.27 -1.59
C ILE A 95 9.83 -6.21 -2.36
N ALA A 96 9.96 -6.03 -3.67
CA ALA A 96 10.82 -6.86 -4.52
C ALA A 96 12.29 -6.81 -4.08
N ALA A 97 12.79 -5.61 -3.75
CA ALA A 97 14.15 -5.42 -3.25
C ALA A 97 14.37 -6.17 -1.93
N GLY A 98 13.44 -6.03 -0.97
CA GLY A 98 13.52 -6.73 0.31
C GLY A 98 13.37 -8.26 0.20
N ALA A 99 12.58 -8.74 -0.77
CA ALA A 99 12.44 -10.17 -1.04
C ALA A 99 13.66 -10.76 -1.76
N SER A 100 14.39 -9.98 -2.56
CA SER A 100 15.57 -10.43 -3.31
C SER A 100 16.84 -10.60 -2.49
N SER A 101 16.84 -10.17 -1.22
CA SER A 101 17.96 -10.31 -0.28
C SER A 101 17.84 -11.53 0.66
N ALA A 102 16.92 -12.46 0.37
CA ALA A 102 16.76 -13.73 1.08
C ALA A 102 17.30 -14.89 0.23
#